data_AF-A0A519RZQ7-F1
#
_entry.id   AF-A0A519RZQ7-F1
#
_cell.length_a   1.000
_cell.length_b   1.000
_cell.length_c   1.000
_cell.angle_alpha   90.00
_cell.angle_beta   90.00
_cell.angle_gamma   90.00
#
_symmetry.space_group_name_H-M   'P 1'
#
loop_
_entity.id
_entity.type
_entity.pdbx_description
1 polymer ?
#
loop_
_entity_poly.entity_id
_entity_poly.type
_entity_poly.pdbx_seq_one_letter_code
_entity_poly.pdbx_strand_id
1 'polypeptide(L)'
;MKTMNPEQTSNSFGYEEAAIVRAMIQHENELRNNRIIWFITIEGLLFAALGFAWKDAQQLIYILCLLGLATALSSSRELKLSSMGINDLKKWWRAWLQQQNPAVYTGPPVIGLDLEGRLKGRGEWGFILRPAKTLPWLFAGAWVLLFLLRILLPPQREVQEVRILPASATTSLPPQ
;
A
#
# COMPACT_ATOMS: atom_id res chain seq x y z
N MET A 1 -29.29 -2.43 50.05
CA MET A 1 -29.12 -2.99 48.69
C MET A 1 -29.88 -2.08 47.74
N LYS A 2 -29.19 -1.21 47.00
CA LYS A 2 -29.83 -0.18 46.15
C LYS A 2 -30.18 -0.84 44.82
N THR A 3 -31.46 -1.01 44.51
CA THR A 3 -31.90 -1.55 43.22
C THR A 3 -31.54 -0.55 42.13
N MET A 4 -30.71 -0.98 41.17
CA MET A 4 -30.38 -0.18 39.99
C MET A 4 -31.63 0.00 39.13
N ASN A 5 -31.86 1.23 38.67
CA ASN A 5 -32.97 1.56 37.78
C ASN A 5 -32.72 0.93 36.40
N PRO A 6 -33.66 0.15 35.83
CA PRO A 6 -33.48 -0.54 34.54
C PRO A 6 -33.02 0.36 33.37
N GLU A 7 -33.35 1.66 33.39
CA GLU A 7 -32.88 2.64 32.40
C GLU A 7 -31.37 2.95 32.49
N GLN A 8 -30.76 2.84 33.67
CA GLN A 8 -29.32 3.06 33.83
C GLN A 8 -28.52 1.87 33.30
N THR A 9 -29.02 0.65 33.47
CA THR A 9 -28.41 -0.57 32.94
C THR A 9 -28.50 -0.68 31.41
N SER A 10 -29.57 -0.21 30.77
CA SER A 10 -29.68 -0.23 29.31
C SER A 10 -28.74 0.77 28.64
N ASN A 11 -28.56 1.94 29.24
CA ASN A 11 -27.65 2.96 28.71
C ASN A 11 -26.19 2.53 28.83
N SER A 12 -25.77 1.92 29.95
CA SER A 12 -24.38 1.46 30.10
C SER A 12 -23.97 0.41 29.08
N PHE A 13 -24.91 -0.48 28.69
CA PHE A 13 -24.69 -1.51 27.69
C PHE A 13 -24.24 -0.88 26.36
N GLY A 14 -25.06 0.00 25.77
CA GLY A 14 -24.76 0.61 24.47
C GLY A 14 -23.43 1.37 24.38
N TYR A 15 -22.94 1.96 25.49
CA TYR A 15 -21.62 2.58 25.53
C TYR A 15 -20.48 1.56 25.55
N GLU A 16 -20.65 0.41 26.19
CA GLU A 16 -19.69 -0.68 26.21
C GLU A 16 -19.52 -1.30 24.83
N GLU A 17 -20.61 -1.66 24.13
CA GLU A 17 -20.48 -2.18 22.76
C GLU A 17 -19.88 -1.14 21.81
N ALA A 18 -20.29 0.13 21.94
CA ALA A 18 -19.70 1.21 21.14
C ALA A 18 -18.18 1.34 21.40
N ALA A 19 -17.73 1.17 22.64
CA ALA A 19 -16.31 1.20 22.98
C ALA A 19 -15.55 0.01 22.38
N ILE A 20 -16.13 -1.20 22.44
CA ILE A 20 -15.55 -2.40 21.83
C ILE A 20 -15.39 -2.22 20.31
N VAL A 21 -16.42 -1.75 19.63
CA VAL A 21 -16.36 -1.54 18.17
C VAL A 21 -15.32 -0.46 17.83
N ARG A 22 -15.24 0.63 18.60
CA ARG A 22 -14.18 1.64 18.42
C ARG A 22 -12.79 1.02 18.56
N ALA A 23 -12.57 0.21 19.59
CA ALA A 23 -11.30 -0.44 19.84
C ALA A 23 -10.91 -1.40 18.69
N MET A 24 -11.86 -2.19 18.18
CA MET A 24 -11.63 -3.06 17.02
C MET A 24 -11.26 -2.27 15.75
N ILE A 25 -11.96 -1.15 15.49
CA ILE A 25 -11.66 -0.28 14.34
C ILE A 25 -10.29 0.38 14.49
N GLN A 26 -9.95 0.84 15.69
CA GLN A 26 -8.65 1.42 15.97
C GLN A 26 -7.54 0.38 15.72
N HIS A 27 -7.70 -0.83 16.24
CA HIS A 27 -6.75 -1.92 16.04
C HIS A 27 -6.55 -2.24 14.55
N GLU A 28 -7.63 -2.34 13.76
CA GLU A 28 -7.54 -2.56 12.31
C GLU A 28 -6.85 -1.40 11.58
N ASN A 29 -7.07 -0.16 12.00
CA ASN A 29 -6.39 1.00 11.43
C ASN A 29 -4.89 0.99 11.75
N GLU A 30 -4.51 0.60 12.97
CA GLU A 30 -3.10 0.45 13.36
C GLU A 30 -2.41 -0.65 12.53
N LEU A 31 -3.04 -1.82 12.40
CA LEU A 31 -2.54 -2.89 11.55
C LEU A 31 -2.40 -2.45 10.09
N ARG A 32 -3.40 -1.73 9.57
CA ARG A 32 -3.34 -1.16 8.21
C ARG A 32 -2.18 -0.19 8.04
N ASN A 33 -1.99 0.71 8.99
CA ASN A 33 -0.89 1.68 8.96
C ASN A 33 0.46 0.96 8.96
N ASN A 34 0.63 -0.05 9.82
CA ASN A 34 1.84 -0.87 9.85
C ASN A 34 2.11 -1.58 8.51
N ARG A 35 1.07 -2.16 7.88
CA ARG A 35 1.20 -2.77 6.54
C ARG A 35 1.63 -1.77 5.47
N ILE A 36 1.09 -0.54 5.50
CA ILE A 36 1.48 0.52 4.57
C ILE A 36 2.93 0.93 4.77
N ILE A 37 3.38 1.07 6.02
CA ILE A 37 4.77 1.39 6.34
C ILE A 37 5.69 0.30 5.77
N TRP A 38 5.41 -0.98 6.07
CA TRP A 38 6.21 -2.09 5.56
C TRP A 38 6.23 -2.15 4.04
N PHE A 39 5.09 -1.92 3.39
CA PHE A 39 4.99 -1.84 1.94
C PHE A 39 5.91 -0.74 1.38
N ILE A 40 5.82 0.49 1.89
CA ILE A 40 6.65 1.62 1.44
C ILE A 40 8.15 1.33 1.66
N THR A 41 8.51 0.72 2.80
CA THR A 41 9.89 0.35 3.09
C THR A 41 10.42 -0.67 2.08
N ILE A 42 9.66 -1.73 1.80
CA ILE A 42 10.05 -2.77 0.83
C ILE A 42 10.21 -2.15 -0.57
N GLU A 43 9.23 -1.37 -1.03
CA GLU A 43 9.30 -0.68 -2.32
C GLU A 43 10.53 0.23 -2.42
N GLY A 44 10.80 1.03 -1.38
CA GLY A 44 11.97 1.89 -1.33
C GLY A 44 13.30 1.12 -1.43
N LEU A 45 13.41 -0.02 -0.75
CA LEU A 45 14.58 -0.89 -0.83
C LEU A 45 14.73 -1.51 -2.23
N LEU A 46 13.63 -1.90 -2.88
CA LEU A 46 13.65 -2.42 -4.25
C LEU A 46 14.10 -1.35 -5.26
N PHE A 47 13.67 -0.10 -5.13
CA PHE A 47 14.16 1.00 -5.96
C PHE A 47 15.65 1.29 -5.72
N ALA A 48 16.11 1.25 -4.47
CA ALA A 48 17.52 1.40 -4.16
C ALA A 48 18.36 0.28 -4.81
N ALA A 49 17.91 -0.97 -4.68
CA ALA A 49 18.54 -2.13 -5.32
C ALA A 49 18.56 -2.00 -6.86
N LEU A 50 17.48 -1.50 -7.46
CA LEU A 50 17.41 -1.22 -8.89
C LEU A 50 18.45 -0.17 -9.32
N GLY A 51 18.63 0.88 -8.53
CA GLY A 51 19.64 1.91 -8.76
C GLY A 51 21.06 1.34 -8.81
N PHE A 52 21.40 0.41 -7.91
CA PHE A 52 22.69 -0.29 -7.92
C PHE A 52 22.81 -1.27 -9.10
N ALA A 53 21.73 -1.96 -9.46
CA ALA A 53 21.73 -2.96 -10.52
C ALA A 53 21.71 -2.37 -11.95
N TRP A 54 21.48 -1.07 -12.10
CA TRP A 54 21.13 -0.44 -13.37
C TRP A 54 22.16 -0.65 -14.50
N LYS A 55 23.46 -0.62 -14.16
CA LYS A 55 24.55 -0.74 -15.14
C LYS A 55 25.00 -2.19 -15.30
N ASP A 56 25.27 -2.86 -14.18
CA ASP A 56 26.08 -4.08 -14.17
C ASP A 56 25.26 -5.37 -14.23
N ALA A 57 23.98 -5.35 -13.84
CA ALA A 57 23.19 -6.56 -13.60
C ALA A 57 21.85 -6.54 -14.36
N GLN A 58 21.93 -6.67 -15.68
CA GLN A 58 20.77 -6.54 -16.57
C GLN A 58 19.64 -7.53 -16.28
N GLN A 59 19.98 -8.77 -15.93
CA GLN A 59 19.00 -9.80 -15.56
C GLN A 59 18.31 -9.48 -14.23
N LEU A 60 19.04 -8.89 -13.29
CA LEU A 60 18.53 -8.55 -11.96
C LEU A 60 17.46 -7.46 -12.03
N ILE A 61 17.55 -6.53 -12.99
CA ILE A 61 16.54 -5.48 -13.22
C ILE A 61 15.15 -6.10 -13.48
N TYR A 62 15.05 -7.14 -14.32
CA TYR A 62 13.78 -7.79 -14.61
C TYR A 62 13.21 -8.49 -13.37
N ILE A 63 14.05 -9.15 -12.59
CA ILE A 63 13.66 -9.82 -11.35
C ILE A 63 13.15 -8.79 -10.34
N LEU A 64 13.85 -7.66 -10.17
CA LEU A 64 13.43 -6.58 -9.28
C LEU A 64 12.10 -5.95 -9.71
N CYS A 65 11.88 -5.76 -11.01
CA CYS A 65 10.61 -5.24 -11.53
C CYS A 65 9.44 -6.19 -11.27
N LEU A 66 9.64 -7.50 -11.49
CA LEU A 66 8.62 -8.50 -11.19
C LEU A 66 8.34 -8.60 -9.69
N LEU A 67 9.38 -8.52 -8.87
CA LEU A 67 9.25 -8.56 -7.41
C LEU A 67 8.48 -7.34 -6.90
N GLY A 68 8.83 -6.14 -7.36
CA GLY A 68 8.13 -4.89 -7.02
C GLY A 68 6.67 -4.88 -7.48
N LEU A 69 6.39 -5.42 -8.66
CA LEU A 69 5.00 -5.58 -9.11
C LEU A 69 4.23 -6.58 -8.23
N ALA A 70 4.85 -7.70 -7.88
CA ALA A 70 4.23 -8.71 -7.02
C ALA A 70 3.95 -8.19 -5.61
N THR A 71 4.88 -7.45 -5.00
CA THR A 71 4.71 -6.82 -3.68
C THR A 71 3.57 -5.81 -3.70
N ALA A 72 3.52 -4.93 -4.71
CA ALA A 72 2.44 -3.96 -4.88
C ALA A 72 1.06 -4.62 -5.03
N LEU A 73 0.95 -5.70 -5.82
CA LEU A 73 -0.30 -6.44 -5.98
C LEU A 73 -0.71 -7.18 -4.70
N SER A 74 0.25 -7.76 -3.99
CA SER A 74 0.01 -8.43 -2.70
C SER A 74 -0.53 -7.46 -1.66
N SER A 75 0.15 -6.33 -1.45
CA SER A 75 -0.28 -5.29 -0.49
C SER A 75 -1.64 -4.68 -0.87
N SER A 76 -1.93 -4.51 -2.17
CA SER A 76 -3.26 -4.08 -2.63
C SER A 76 -4.37 -5.04 -2.19
N ARG A 77 -4.14 -6.35 -2.23
CA ARG A 77 -5.13 -7.35 -1.78
C ARG A 77 -5.33 -7.30 -0.27
N GLU A 78 -4.26 -7.22 0.51
CA GLU A 78 -4.34 -7.13 1.98
C GLU A 78 -5.13 -5.89 2.44
N LEU A 79 -4.86 -4.74 1.82
CA LEU A 79 -5.56 -3.48 2.15
C LEU A 79 -7.05 -3.53 1.77
N LYS A 80 -7.40 -4.25 0.70
CA LYS A 80 -8.81 -4.52 0.35
C LYS A 80 -9.49 -5.38 1.41
N LEU A 81 -8.85 -6.46 1.86
CA LEU A 81 -9.41 -7.36 2.88
C LEU A 81 -9.63 -6.63 4.22
N SER A 82 -8.66 -5.85 4.70
CA SER A 82 -8.86 -5.03 5.91
C SER A 82 -10.00 -4.02 5.72
N SER A 83 -10.17 -3.48 4.50
CA SER A 83 -11.29 -2.55 4.22
C SER A 83 -12.64 -3.25 4.26
N MET A 84 -12.70 -4.51 3.82
CA MET A 84 -13.91 -5.33 3.93
C MET A 84 -14.24 -5.61 5.40
N GLY A 85 -13.27 -6.02 6.22
CA GLY A 85 -13.49 -6.29 7.65
C GLY A 85 -14.05 -5.08 8.41
N ILE A 86 -13.47 -3.89 8.21
CA ILE A 86 -14.00 -2.64 8.80
C ILE A 86 -15.42 -2.36 8.29
N ASN A 87 -15.70 -2.56 7.01
CA ASN A 87 -17.02 -2.32 6.44
C ASN A 87 -18.07 -3.30 6.94
N ASP A 88 -17.70 -4.56 7.16
CA ASP A 88 -18.62 -5.57 7.70
C ASP A 88 -18.89 -5.32 9.19
N LEU A 89 -17.88 -4.92 9.96
CA LEU A 89 -18.07 -4.46 11.34
C LEU A 89 -18.99 -3.23 11.41
N LYS A 90 -18.87 -2.29 10.46
CA LYS A 90 -19.80 -1.14 10.33
C LYS A 90 -21.22 -1.57 10.04
N LYS A 91 -21.41 -2.49 9.08
CA LYS A 91 -22.75 -3.02 8.74
C LYS A 91 -23.36 -3.71 9.94
N TRP A 92 -22.59 -4.53 10.64
CA TRP A 92 -23.01 -5.21 11.86
C TRP A 92 -23.44 -4.21 12.93
N TRP A 93 -22.63 -3.19 13.21
CA TRP A 93 -22.96 -2.15 14.20
C TRP A 93 -24.26 -1.42 13.86
N ARG A 94 -24.44 -1.04 12.58
CA ARG A 94 -25.67 -0.38 12.11
C ARG A 94 -26.90 -1.28 12.26
N ALA A 95 -26.78 -2.56 11.93
CA ALA A 95 -27.86 -3.53 12.07
C ALA A 95 -28.24 -3.76 13.54
N TRP A 96 -27.23 -3.88 14.42
CA TRP A 96 -27.43 -4.00 15.85
C TRP A 96 -28.15 -2.78 16.45
N LEU A 97 -27.74 -1.57 16.04
CA LEU A 97 -28.37 -0.32 16.49
C LEU A 97 -29.84 -0.19 16.04
N GLN A 98 -30.16 -0.66 14.83
CA GLN A 98 -31.54 -0.71 14.34
C GLN A 98 -32.39 -1.70 15.12
N GLN A 99 -31.81 -2.82 15.56
CA GLN A 99 -32.52 -3.84 16.33
C GLN A 99 -32.81 -3.41 17.78
N GLN A 100 -31.90 -2.69 18.42
CA GLN A 100 -31.99 -2.33 19.84
C GLN A 100 -32.82 -1.06 20.14
N ASN A 101 -33.52 -0.48 19.15
CA ASN A 101 -34.15 0.84 19.21
C ASN A 101 -33.11 1.97 19.33
N PRO A 102 -33.08 2.96 18.41
CA PRO A 102 -32.08 4.04 18.41
C PRO A 102 -32.00 4.87 19.70
N ALA A 103 -32.98 4.76 20.60
CA ALA A 103 -32.94 5.37 21.93
C ALA A 103 -31.88 4.77 22.87
N VAL A 104 -31.38 3.55 22.61
CA VAL A 104 -30.41 2.85 23.48
C VAL A 104 -29.00 3.46 23.41
N TYR A 105 -28.68 4.17 22.33
CA TYR A 105 -27.37 4.80 22.18
C TYR A 105 -27.49 6.20 21.57
N THR A 106 -27.26 7.21 22.40
CA THR A 106 -27.23 8.63 22.02
C THR A 106 -25.81 9.20 21.98
N GLY A 107 -24.80 8.35 22.10
CA GLY A 107 -23.39 8.75 22.11
C GLY A 107 -22.86 9.18 20.73
N PRO A 108 -21.62 9.69 20.69
CA PRO A 108 -20.99 10.09 19.44
C PRO A 108 -20.87 8.90 18.47
N PRO A 109 -20.79 9.12 17.15
CA PRO A 109 -20.63 8.03 16.21
C PRO A 109 -19.37 7.21 16.54
N VAL A 110 -19.48 5.89 16.37
CA VAL A 110 -18.36 4.95 16.57
C VAL A 110 -17.23 5.19 15.57
N ILE A 111 -17.53 5.82 14.43
CA ILE A 111 -16.56 6.25 13.43
C ILE A 111 -16.68 7.76 13.26
N GLY A 112 -15.60 8.48 13.52
CA GLY A 112 -15.56 9.95 13.52
C GLY A 112 -15.96 10.62 12.20
N LEU A 113 -16.06 9.84 11.13
CA LEU A 113 -16.49 10.28 9.81
C LEU A 113 -17.33 9.20 9.14
N ASP A 114 -18.62 9.10 9.47
CA ASP A 114 -19.61 8.50 8.54
C ASP A 114 -19.85 9.50 7.38
N LEU A 115 -18.75 9.88 6.71
CA LEU A 115 -18.73 10.74 5.53
C LEU A 115 -19.35 10.04 4.32
N GLU A 116 -19.62 8.75 4.40
CA GLU A 116 -20.17 7.98 3.28
C GLU A 116 -21.55 8.51 2.86
N GLY A 117 -22.31 9.08 3.80
CA GLY A 117 -23.54 9.83 3.54
C GLY A 117 -23.32 11.32 3.24
N ARG A 118 -22.40 12.00 3.94
CA ARG A 118 -22.21 13.47 3.84
C ARG A 118 -21.28 13.95 2.72
N LEU A 119 -20.40 13.09 2.19
CA LEU A 119 -19.54 13.42 1.04
C LEU A 119 -20.07 12.91 -0.30
N LYS A 120 -21.24 12.26 -0.33
CA LYS A 120 -21.90 11.90 -1.60
C LYS A 120 -22.11 13.10 -2.54
N GLY A 121 -22.08 14.33 -2.02
CA GLY A 121 -22.12 15.58 -2.80
C GLY A 121 -20.79 16.32 -2.98
N ARG A 122 -19.69 15.89 -2.35
CA ARG A 122 -18.37 16.53 -2.47
C ARG A 122 -17.47 15.63 -3.30
N GLY A 123 -17.57 15.81 -4.63
CA GLY A 123 -16.79 15.23 -5.74
C GLY A 123 -15.89 14.02 -5.50
N GLU A 124 -15.95 13.05 -6.41
CA GLU A 124 -15.19 11.79 -6.45
C GLU A 124 -13.66 11.91 -6.17
N TRP A 125 -13.10 13.11 -6.28
CA TRP A 125 -11.74 13.49 -5.85
C TRP A 125 -11.38 13.08 -4.42
N GLY A 126 -12.32 13.11 -3.47
CA GLY A 126 -12.08 12.66 -2.09
C GLY A 126 -11.78 11.17 -1.97
N PHE A 127 -12.16 10.38 -2.99
CA PHE A 127 -11.87 8.95 -3.07
C PHE A 127 -10.47 8.68 -3.65
N ILE A 128 -9.99 9.56 -4.53
CA ILE A 128 -8.65 9.51 -5.14
C ILE A 128 -7.57 9.83 -4.09
N LEU A 129 -7.87 10.68 -3.11
CA LEU A 129 -6.90 11.07 -2.07
C LEU A 129 -6.77 10.07 -0.91
N ARG A 130 -7.29 8.84 -1.01
CA ARG A 130 -7.05 7.81 0.02
C ARG A 130 -5.73 7.11 -0.28
N PRO A 131 -4.61 7.46 0.41
CA PRO A 131 -3.29 6.96 0.06
C PRO A 131 -3.23 5.43 0.10
N ALA A 132 -3.94 4.80 1.06
CA ALA A 132 -4.02 3.35 1.17
C ALA A 132 -4.59 2.63 -0.08
N LYS A 133 -5.36 3.32 -0.93
CA LYS A 133 -5.86 2.73 -2.18
C LYS A 133 -4.97 3.05 -3.36
N THR A 134 -4.45 4.28 -3.44
CA THR A 134 -3.71 4.75 -4.61
C THR A 134 -2.24 4.34 -4.61
N LEU A 135 -1.60 4.28 -3.43
CA LEU A 135 -0.17 3.94 -3.30
C LEU A 135 0.21 2.64 -4.01
N PRO A 136 -0.44 1.48 -3.77
CA PRO A 136 -0.06 0.24 -4.44
C PRO A 136 -0.16 0.32 -5.96
N TRP A 137 -1.16 1.02 -6.49
CA TRP A 137 -1.33 1.19 -7.93
C TRP A 137 -0.30 2.13 -8.55
N LEU A 138 0.10 3.18 -7.84
CA LEU A 138 1.17 4.08 -8.28
C LEU A 138 2.51 3.33 -8.39
N PHE A 139 2.85 2.53 -7.37
CA PHE A 139 4.06 1.71 -7.39
C PHE A 139 4.01 0.61 -8.46
N ALA A 140 2.88 -0.10 -8.59
CA ALA A 140 2.70 -1.07 -9.67
C ALA A 140 2.87 -0.41 -11.05
N GLY A 141 2.29 0.77 -11.25
CA GLY A 141 2.45 1.56 -12.48
C GLY A 141 3.91 1.97 -12.74
N ALA A 142 4.64 2.38 -11.70
CA ALA A 142 6.06 2.70 -11.80
C ALA A 142 6.89 1.49 -12.23
N TRP A 143 6.65 0.31 -11.65
CA TRP A 143 7.33 -0.92 -12.03
C TRP A 143 7.01 -1.37 -13.46
N VAL A 144 5.74 -1.31 -13.86
CA VAL A 144 5.33 -1.61 -15.25
C VAL A 144 6.00 -0.65 -16.23
N LEU A 145 6.02 0.65 -15.92
CA LEU A 145 6.66 1.66 -16.76
C LEU A 145 8.17 1.39 -16.89
N LEU A 146 8.86 1.09 -15.79
CA LEU A 146 10.29 0.77 -15.82
C LEU A 146 10.58 -0.51 -16.61
N PHE A 147 9.74 -1.53 -16.44
CA PHE A 147 9.85 -2.78 -17.18
C PHE A 147 9.68 -2.56 -18.69
N LEU A 148 8.66 -1.78 -19.09
CA LEU A 148 8.42 -1.43 -20.49
C LEU A 148 9.54 -0.56 -21.04
N LEU A 149 9.99 0.45 -20.30
CA LEU A 149 11.10 1.31 -20.71
C LEU A 149 12.36 0.49 -20.95
N ARG A 150 12.64 -0.51 -20.10
CA ARG A 150 13.78 -1.40 -20.28
C ARG A 150 13.69 -2.23 -21.55
N ILE A 151 12.50 -2.73 -21.88
CA ILE A 151 12.25 -3.52 -23.09
C ILE A 151 12.35 -2.64 -24.35
N LEU A 152 11.79 -1.43 -24.30
CA LEU A 152 11.72 -0.51 -25.44
C LEU A 152 13.06 0.19 -25.73
N LEU A 153 13.83 0.49 -24.69
CA LEU A 153 15.15 1.11 -24.77
C LEU A 153 16.21 0.10 -24.31
N PRO A 154 16.57 -0.88 -25.18
CA PRO A 154 17.66 -1.78 -24.86
C PRO A 154 18.93 -0.95 -24.58
N PRO A 155 19.79 -1.40 -23.65
CA PRO A 155 21.03 -0.70 -23.41
C PRO A 155 21.77 -0.59 -24.75
N GLN A 156 22.11 0.64 -25.15
CA GLN A 156 23.10 0.87 -26.18
C GLN A 156 24.34 0.12 -25.68
N ARG A 157 24.61 -1.06 -26.26
CA ARG A 157 25.89 -1.72 -26.03
C ARG A 157 26.87 -0.71 -26.57
N GLU A 158 27.60 -0.03 -25.70
CA GLU A 158 28.83 0.64 -26.13
C GLU A 158 29.58 -0.44 -26.87
N VAL A 159 29.62 -0.31 -28.19
CA VAL A 159 30.47 -1.12 -29.03
C VAL A 159 31.84 -0.77 -28.50
N GLN A 160 32.38 -1.62 -27.62
CA GLN A 160 33.80 -1.66 -27.41
C GLN A 160 34.36 -1.98 -28.79
N GLU A 161 34.60 -0.93 -29.58
CA GLU A 161 35.71 -0.91 -30.51
C GLU A 161 36.90 -1.24 -29.62
N VAL A 162 37.16 -2.54 -29.50
CA VAL A 162 38.50 -3.05 -29.29
C VAL A 162 39.23 -2.53 -30.51
N ARG A 163 39.68 -1.28 -30.45
CA ARG A 163 40.66 -0.70 -31.34
C ARG A 163 41.90 -1.53 -31.05
N ILE A 164 41.98 -2.68 -31.70
CA ILE A 164 43.19 -3.47 -31.81
C ILE A 164 44.17 -2.48 -32.44
N LEU A 165 44.97 -1.82 -31.61
CA LEU A 165 46.13 -1.09 -32.09
C LEU A 165 46.94 -2.13 -32.87
N PRO A 166 47.20 -1.89 -34.17
CA PRO A 166 47.95 -2.85 -34.95
C PRO A 166 49.29 -3.08 -34.25
N ALA A 167 49.55 -4.33 -33.89
CA ALA A 167 50.78 -4.81 -33.27
C ALA A 167 51.96 -4.79 -34.25
N SER A 168 52.09 -3.73 -35.04
CA SER A 168 53.10 -3.55 -36.08
C SER A 168 53.95 -2.34 -35.77
N ALA A 169 54.82 -2.49 -34.77
CA ALA A 169 56.07 -1.74 -34.66
C ALA A 169 57.15 -2.61 -34.01
N THR A 170 57.29 -3.85 -34.48
CA THR A 170 58.48 -4.67 -34.24
C THR A 170 59.55 -4.19 -35.23
N THR A 171 60.22 -3.10 -34.89
CA THR A 171 61.36 -2.59 -35.66
C THR A 171 62.53 -3.55 -35.45
N SER A 172 62.79 -4.40 -36.45
CA SER A 172 64.00 -5.21 -36.53
C SER A 172 65.22 -4.29 -36.62
N LEU A 173 66.11 -4.36 -35.61
CA LEU A 173 67.44 -3.76 -35.66
C LEU A 173 68.35 -4.59 -36.58
N PRO A 174 69.17 -3.97 -37.45
CA PRO A 174 70.13 -4.69 -38.28
C PRO A 174 71.37 -5.14 -37.45
N PRO A 175 72.03 -6.23 -37.84
CA PRO A 175 73.24 -6.72 -37.18
C PRO A 175 74.43 -5.80 -37.45
N GLN A 176 75.23 -5.54 -36.40
CA GLN A 176 76.62 -5.07 -36.50
C GLN A 176 77.57 -6.19 -36.09
#